data_AF-A0A8H8XDT1-F1
#
_entry.id   AF-A0A8H8XDT1-F1
#
_cell.length_a   1.000
_cell.length_b   1.000
_cell.length_c   1.000
_cell.angle_alpha   90.00
_cell.angle_beta   90.00
_cell.angle_gamma   90.00
#
_symmetry.space_group_name_H-M   'P 1'
#
loop_
_entity.id
_entity.type
_entity.pdbx_description
1 polymer ?
#
loop_
_entity_poly.entity_id
_entity_poly.type
_entity_poly.pdbx_seq_one_letter_code
_entity_poly.pdbx_strand_id
1 'polypeptide(L)'
;FAELERVRSDFIAHLEKNRGSEISTELNRIYSSLTDFTSRAEVQVLKKEKRKAYEDLALSLYEQIEKAQALEVDKKIKELNDVYNQFLELSKDDPEICKWAERDSLVVKEQIQTAKRSQTKIKKWRQPAVEMGNINPFVGYEHQIIVTIENDVTLSQIEGREAKKYPHNATIVHMDKDSNYTVVYGPKLDKIPKGGLKIIINGHGSPNGVSNRSIEEVARHVGVLNQAVGAGSRVKKISLPICCLGGEYAKRLLPVLQKEGINNTKVSVRLDTVTSWSNGRRLVTQLKSDSPGKYRSSELKETYAFNEKGDIVLVDSYTDEHYDVVLSVDKDGAPKIERTYGDKHINELQGNLKIHVKAGNFDETQKMLHQFKGDLPPGASMAHISIKTQKDNSWLSEHNALKQGQILDNFGKDFDASILMYSDPGDSQIIMATRDRSSEVSIIKGRSVFCMDPTMPKSVIELLERKSIGTPHLSYRGNAFDFGLKIKIVHNITMEEVPTIEETLKNLKLVSEVTQQPVHNISIDAPKGADFNHYKGLIEALRDKYGVKISVRSTLKNDKMKLWLSKSPGDFEVTLHNLHHLAETTPHQNTPLHNWADLSQEQINKLTTEAQKPQPSLANHDHQVLIQTEA
;
A
#
# COMPACT_ATOMS: atom_id res chain seq x y z
N PHE A 1 -61.32 -9.22 20.61
CA PHE A 1 -62.22 -9.10 19.45
C PHE A 1 -63.11 -10.33 19.33
N ALA A 2 -62.56 -11.54 19.18
CA ALA A 2 -63.33 -12.79 19.10
C ALA A 2 -64.35 -13.01 20.24
N GLU A 3 -63.98 -12.69 21.49
CA GLU A 3 -64.93 -12.76 22.62
C GLU A 3 -66.06 -11.73 22.51
N LEU A 4 -65.77 -10.56 21.92
CA LEU A 4 -66.71 -9.46 21.78
C LEU A 4 -67.70 -9.70 20.63
N GLU A 5 -67.21 -10.26 19.52
CA GLU A 5 -68.00 -10.85 18.44
C GLU A 5 -68.95 -11.92 18.97
N ARG A 6 -68.45 -12.84 19.80
CA ARG A 6 -69.26 -13.89 20.43
C ARG A 6 -70.37 -13.30 21.29
N VAL A 7 -70.06 -12.33 22.17
CA VAL A 7 -71.06 -11.65 23.01
C VAL A 7 -72.11 -10.92 22.15
N ARG A 8 -71.72 -10.32 21.02
CA ARG A 8 -72.66 -9.72 20.05
C ARG A 8 -73.59 -10.76 19.44
N SER A 9 -73.05 -11.88 18.95
CA SER A 9 -73.84 -12.98 18.38
C SER A 9 -74.80 -13.59 19.40
N ASP A 10 -74.34 -13.81 20.63
CA ASP A 10 -75.16 -14.34 21.73
C ASP A 10 -76.31 -13.36 22.09
N PHE A 11 -76.04 -12.05 22.07
CA PHE A 11 -77.04 -11.02 22.34
C PHE A 11 -78.08 -10.90 21.21
N ILE A 12 -77.66 -11.06 19.94
CA ILE A 12 -78.58 -11.15 18.79
C ILE A 12 -79.52 -12.35 18.95
N ALA A 13 -78.96 -13.53 19.26
CA ALA A 13 -79.75 -14.73 19.47
C ALA A 13 -80.74 -14.59 20.65
N HIS A 14 -80.37 -13.83 21.68
CA HIS A 14 -81.24 -13.50 22.80
C HIS A 14 -82.38 -12.55 22.40
N LEU A 15 -82.10 -11.51 21.62
CA LEU A 15 -83.10 -10.58 21.08
C LEU A 15 -84.13 -11.29 20.19
N GLU A 16 -83.68 -12.21 19.33
CA GLU A 16 -84.56 -12.97 18.43
C GLU A 16 -85.54 -13.88 19.19
N LYS A 17 -85.09 -14.48 20.30
CA LYS A 17 -85.92 -15.32 21.17
C LYS A 17 -86.91 -14.51 22.03
N ASN A 18 -86.69 -13.21 22.22
CA ASN A 18 -87.45 -12.36 23.16
C ASN A 18 -88.12 -11.14 22.49
N ARG A 19 -88.58 -11.28 21.23
CA ARG A 19 -89.18 -10.19 20.44
C ARG A 19 -90.42 -9.52 21.05
N GLY A 20 -91.13 -10.19 21.96
CA GLY A 20 -92.33 -9.67 22.64
C GLY A 20 -92.08 -9.04 24.02
N SER A 21 -90.81 -8.78 24.39
CA SER A 21 -90.45 -8.28 25.71
C SER A 21 -90.91 -6.83 25.95
N GLU A 22 -91.44 -6.55 27.16
CA GLU A 22 -91.82 -5.19 27.60
C GLU A 22 -90.64 -4.20 27.64
N ILE A 23 -89.40 -4.71 27.66
CA ILE A 23 -88.15 -3.91 27.67
C ILE A 23 -87.41 -3.93 26.32
N SER A 24 -88.10 -4.22 25.21
CA SER A 24 -87.44 -4.34 23.90
C SER A 24 -86.70 -3.07 23.46
N THR A 25 -87.16 -1.90 23.89
CA THR A 25 -86.51 -0.61 23.62
C THR A 25 -85.11 -0.54 24.26
N GLU A 26 -84.99 -0.93 25.52
CA GLU A 26 -83.75 -0.98 26.29
C GLU A 26 -82.79 -2.05 25.71
N LEU A 27 -83.30 -3.23 25.36
CA LEU A 27 -82.51 -4.29 24.74
C LEU A 27 -81.95 -3.86 23.38
N ASN A 28 -82.75 -3.16 22.56
CA ASN A 28 -82.29 -2.61 21.28
C ASN A 28 -81.24 -1.50 21.46
N ARG A 29 -81.33 -0.68 22.52
CA ARG A 29 -80.28 0.30 22.87
C ARG A 29 -78.96 -0.39 23.23
N ILE A 30 -78.99 -1.44 24.05
CA ILE A 30 -77.80 -2.22 24.41
C ILE A 30 -77.17 -2.85 23.16
N TYR A 31 -77.99 -3.43 22.27
CA TYR A 31 -77.50 -3.96 20.99
C TYR A 31 -76.82 -2.92 20.12
N SER A 32 -77.41 -1.72 20.04
CA SER A 32 -76.85 -0.61 19.27
C SER A 32 -75.49 -0.18 19.82
N SER A 33 -75.36 -0.06 21.15
CA SER A 33 -74.08 0.22 21.82
C SER A 33 -73.06 -0.89 21.64
N LEU A 34 -73.47 -2.16 21.73
CA LEU A 34 -72.59 -3.31 21.53
C LEU A 34 -72.09 -3.41 20.09
N THR A 35 -72.94 -3.09 19.12
CA THR A 35 -72.58 -3.04 17.69
C THR A 35 -71.57 -1.93 17.43
N ASP A 36 -71.81 -0.72 17.93
CA ASP A 36 -70.86 0.41 17.83
C ASP A 36 -69.52 0.13 18.53
N PHE A 37 -69.54 -0.54 19.69
CA PHE A 37 -68.33 -0.96 20.37
C PHE A 37 -67.54 -2.03 19.58
N THR A 38 -68.24 -3.00 18.99
CA THR A 38 -67.64 -4.06 18.16
C THR A 38 -66.99 -3.49 16.91
N SER A 39 -67.67 -2.60 16.18
CA SER A 39 -67.14 -1.93 14.99
C SER A 39 -65.90 -1.09 15.31
N ARG A 40 -65.89 -0.37 16.43
CA ARG A 40 -64.70 0.39 16.89
C ARG A 40 -63.54 -0.53 17.25
N ALA A 41 -63.81 -1.65 17.90
CA ALA A 41 -62.80 -2.65 18.23
C ALA A 41 -62.20 -3.30 16.96
N GLU A 42 -63.03 -3.61 15.95
CA GLU A 42 -62.59 -4.14 14.66
C GLU A 42 -61.65 -3.17 13.94
N VAL A 43 -62.04 -1.89 13.85
CA VAL A 43 -61.21 -0.83 13.25
C VAL A 43 -59.87 -0.69 13.99
N GLN A 44 -59.85 -0.81 15.32
CA GLN A 44 -58.61 -0.76 16.09
C GLN A 44 -57.71 -1.98 15.84
N VAL A 45 -58.28 -3.18 15.73
CA VAL A 45 -57.53 -4.40 15.40
C VAL A 45 -56.91 -4.29 14.01
N LEU A 46 -57.70 -3.92 13.00
CA LEU A 46 -57.21 -3.70 11.63
C LEU A 46 -56.10 -2.64 11.56
N LYS A 47 -56.24 -1.54 12.31
CA LYS A 47 -55.17 -0.53 12.41
C LYS A 47 -53.90 -1.08 13.03
N LYS A 48 -54.01 -1.91 14.07
CA LYS A 48 -52.87 -2.52 14.75
C LYS A 48 -52.16 -3.54 13.85
N GLU A 49 -52.92 -4.35 13.12
CA GLU A 49 -52.38 -5.32 12.16
C GLU A 49 -51.67 -4.62 11.00
N LYS A 50 -52.29 -3.57 10.42
CA LYS A 50 -51.64 -2.75 9.39
C LYS A 50 -50.34 -2.11 9.88
N ARG A 51 -50.33 -1.56 11.10
CA ARG A 51 -49.12 -0.96 11.69
C ARG A 51 -48.01 -2.00 11.86
N LYS A 52 -48.34 -3.19 12.36
CA LYS A 52 -47.35 -4.26 12.54
C LYS A 52 -46.76 -4.70 11.19
N ALA A 53 -47.60 -4.89 10.17
CA ALA A 53 -47.14 -5.23 8.82
C ALA A 53 -46.21 -4.15 8.24
N TYR A 54 -46.51 -2.87 8.48
CA TYR A 54 -45.64 -1.76 8.12
C TYR A 54 -44.30 -1.79 8.87
N GLU A 55 -44.30 -2.04 10.17
CA GLU A 55 -43.07 -2.13 10.99
C GLU A 55 -42.17 -3.27 10.49
N ASP A 56 -42.74 -4.45 10.25
CA ASP A 56 -42.03 -5.64 9.76
C ASP A 56 -41.41 -5.38 8.36
N LEU A 57 -42.14 -4.68 7.48
CA LEU A 57 -41.67 -4.28 6.16
C LEU A 57 -40.51 -3.27 6.25
N ALA A 58 -40.65 -2.25 7.10
CA ALA A 58 -39.62 -1.23 7.29
C ALA A 58 -38.31 -1.85 7.81
N LEU A 59 -38.41 -2.74 8.81
CA LEU A 59 -37.28 -3.52 9.33
C LEU A 59 -36.57 -4.30 8.21
N SER A 60 -37.33 -5.01 7.38
CA SER A 60 -36.78 -5.77 6.24
C SER A 60 -36.01 -4.89 5.25
N LEU A 61 -36.53 -3.71 4.90
CA LEU A 61 -35.84 -2.79 3.98
C LEU A 61 -34.58 -2.19 4.61
N TYR A 62 -34.61 -1.83 5.89
CA TYR A 62 -33.43 -1.32 6.59
C TYR A 62 -32.33 -2.38 6.70
N GLU A 63 -32.67 -3.64 6.96
CA GLU A 63 -31.72 -4.74 6.92
C GLU A 63 -31.08 -4.90 5.53
N GLN A 64 -31.86 -4.77 4.45
CA GLN A 64 -31.34 -4.83 3.09
C GLN A 64 -30.36 -3.68 2.82
N ILE A 65 -30.67 -2.46 3.27
CA ILE A 65 -29.76 -1.30 3.15
C ILE A 65 -28.47 -1.55 3.92
N GLU A 66 -28.56 -2.03 5.15
CA GLU A 66 -27.40 -2.32 6.01
C GLU A 66 -26.50 -3.39 5.37
N LYS A 67 -27.09 -4.50 4.91
CA LYS A 67 -26.37 -5.57 4.19
C LYS A 67 -25.70 -5.03 2.93
N ALA A 68 -26.37 -4.15 2.19
CA ALA A 68 -25.81 -3.52 1.00
C ALA A 68 -24.60 -2.61 1.33
N GLN A 69 -24.53 -2.00 2.53
CA GLN A 69 -23.40 -1.14 2.90
C GLN A 69 -22.07 -1.89 2.96
N ALA A 70 -22.10 -3.17 3.32
CA ALA A 70 -20.94 -4.04 3.41
C ALA A 70 -20.44 -4.58 2.06
N LEU A 71 -21.21 -4.38 0.98
CA LEU A 71 -20.86 -4.91 -0.34
C LEU A 71 -19.84 -4.02 -1.05
N GLU A 72 -19.07 -4.65 -1.94
CA GLU A 72 -18.21 -3.93 -2.88
C GLU A 72 -19.06 -2.96 -3.73
N VAL A 73 -18.50 -1.79 -4.05
CA VAL A 73 -19.26 -0.63 -4.53
C VAL A 73 -20.18 -0.95 -5.73
N ASP A 74 -19.75 -1.83 -6.65
CA ASP A 74 -20.54 -2.24 -7.81
C ASP A 74 -21.81 -3.01 -7.40
N LYS A 75 -21.68 -3.95 -6.47
CA LYS A 75 -22.79 -4.74 -5.93
C LYS A 75 -23.67 -3.87 -5.02
N LYS A 76 -23.06 -3.04 -4.17
CA LYS A 76 -23.75 -2.08 -3.30
C LYS A 76 -24.70 -1.18 -4.08
N ILE A 77 -24.23 -0.60 -5.18
CA ILE A 77 -25.08 0.23 -6.06
C ILE A 77 -26.27 -0.59 -6.56
N LYS A 78 -26.05 -1.81 -7.03
CA LYS A 78 -27.12 -2.68 -7.54
C LYS A 78 -28.20 -2.93 -6.47
N GLU A 79 -27.81 -3.47 -5.31
CA GLU A 79 -28.75 -3.80 -4.23
C GLU A 79 -29.49 -2.55 -3.71
N LEU A 80 -28.82 -1.41 -3.59
CA LEU A 80 -29.49 -0.17 -3.18
C LEU A 80 -30.50 0.32 -4.23
N ASN A 81 -30.27 0.12 -5.53
CA ASN A 81 -31.28 0.44 -6.54
C ASN A 81 -32.50 -0.49 -6.42
N ASP A 82 -32.29 -1.77 -6.10
CA ASP A 82 -33.38 -2.72 -5.89
C ASP A 82 -34.24 -2.33 -4.68
N VAL A 83 -33.61 -1.90 -3.58
CA VAL A 83 -34.31 -1.32 -2.41
C VAL A 83 -35.02 -0.02 -2.76
N TYR A 84 -34.38 0.89 -3.52
CA TYR A 84 -34.99 2.14 -3.94
C TYR A 84 -36.26 1.91 -4.76
N ASN A 85 -36.26 0.92 -5.66
CA ASN A 85 -37.44 0.55 -6.43
C ASN A 85 -38.56 0.00 -5.53
N GLN A 86 -38.24 -0.77 -4.50
CA GLN A 86 -39.23 -1.21 -3.50
C GLN A 86 -39.90 -0.02 -2.79
N PHE A 87 -39.12 1.00 -2.39
CA PHE A 87 -39.70 2.23 -1.84
C PHE A 87 -40.61 2.98 -2.82
N LEU A 88 -40.24 3.05 -4.11
CA LEU A 88 -41.07 3.70 -5.14
C LEU A 88 -42.40 2.98 -5.38
N GLU A 89 -42.43 1.67 -5.27
CA GLU A 89 -43.69 0.92 -5.34
C GLU A 89 -44.56 1.21 -4.10
N LEU A 90 -43.95 1.22 -2.91
CA LEU A 90 -44.66 1.53 -1.66
C LEU A 90 -45.17 2.98 -1.57
N SER A 91 -44.56 3.91 -2.30
CA SER A 91 -45.02 5.31 -2.37
C SER A 91 -46.33 5.49 -3.15
N LYS A 92 -46.92 4.42 -3.69
CA LYS A 92 -48.19 4.45 -4.42
C LYS A 92 -49.40 4.01 -3.57
N ASP A 93 -49.17 3.57 -2.34
CA ASP A 93 -50.17 2.94 -1.47
C ASP A 93 -50.79 3.92 -0.43
N ASP A 94 -51.06 3.46 0.79
CA ASP A 94 -51.69 4.19 1.89
C ASP A 94 -50.95 5.52 2.21
N PRO A 95 -51.66 6.64 2.47
CA PRO A 95 -51.03 7.95 2.67
C PRO A 95 -49.95 8.02 3.78
N GLU A 96 -50.04 7.17 4.80
CA GLU A 96 -49.04 7.10 5.88
C GLU A 96 -47.76 6.40 5.39
N ILE A 97 -47.91 5.30 4.66
CA ILE A 97 -46.81 4.55 4.04
C ILE A 97 -46.12 5.39 2.97
N CYS A 98 -46.89 6.12 2.16
CA CYS A 98 -46.36 6.96 1.09
C CYS A 98 -45.37 8.00 1.60
N LYS A 99 -45.73 8.75 2.64
CA LYS A 99 -44.84 9.80 3.20
C LYS A 99 -43.53 9.24 3.75
N TRP A 100 -43.57 8.05 4.35
CA TRP A 100 -42.37 7.39 4.84
C TRP A 100 -41.51 6.88 3.67
N ALA A 101 -42.13 6.16 2.73
CA ALA A 101 -41.44 5.58 1.59
C ALA A 101 -40.79 6.65 0.70
N GLU A 102 -41.48 7.76 0.46
CA GLU A 102 -40.92 8.92 -0.26
C GLU A 102 -39.69 9.48 0.44
N ARG A 103 -39.76 9.70 1.76
CA ARG A 103 -38.64 10.24 2.54
C ARG A 103 -37.42 9.31 2.49
N ASP A 104 -37.62 8.03 2.73
CA ASP A 104 -36.53 7.07 2.80
C ASP A 104 -35.96 6.74 1.42
N SER A 105 -36.79 6.78 0.37
CA SER A 105 -36.33 6.67 -1.02
C SER A 105 -35.31 7.77 -1.37
N LEU A 106 -35.48 8.99 -0.85
CA LEU A 106 -34.53 10.09 -1.06
C LEU A 106 -33.20 9.81 -0.38
N VAL A 107 -33.22 9.25 0.85
CA VAL A 107 -32.01 8.85 1.57
C VAL A 107 -31.25 7.76 0.80
N VAL A 108 -31.96 6.72 0.34
CA VAL A 108 -31.33 5.64 -0.46
C VAL A 108 -30.79 6.20 -1.78
N LYS A 109 -31.50 7.11 -2.43
CA LYS A 109 -31.05 7.79 -3.65
C LYS A 109 -29.75 8.57 -3.44
N GLU A 110 -29.61 9.27 -2.32
CA GLU A 110 -28.37 9.97 -1.95
C GLU A 110 -27.21 8.99 -1.71
N GLN A 111 -27.46 7.85 -1.06
CA GLN A 111 -26.46 6.80 -0.88
C GLN A 111 -26.01 6.21 -2.23
N ILE A 112 -26.93 5.94 -3.15
CA ILE A 112 -26.62 5.47 -4.51
C ILE A 112 -25.76 6.50 -5.25
N GLN A 113 -26.11 7.79 -5.18
CA GLN A 113 -25.33 8.86 -5.82
C GLN A 113 -23.92 8.94 -5.24
N THR A 114 -23.78 8.84 -3.92
CA THR A 114 -22.49 8.81 -3.23
C THR A 114 -21.66 7.62 -3.70
N ALA A 115 -22.23 6.40 -3.69
CA ALA A 115 -21.55 5.20 -4.15
C ALA A 115 -21.13 5.28 -5.63
N LYS A 116 -21.96 5.86 -6.51
CA LYS A 116 -21.60 6.07 -7.94
C LYS A 116 -20.43 7.05 -8.09
N ARG A 117 -20.39 8.13 -7.30
CA ARG A 117 -19.24 9.07 -7.28
C ARG A 117 -17.98 8.37 -6.78
N SER A 118 -18.08 7.60 -5.70
CA SER A 118 -17.00 6.78 -5.14
C SER A 118 -16.46 5.78 -6.16
N GLN A 119 -17.34 5.01 -6.82
CA GLN A 119 -16.97 4.06 -7.87
C GLN A 119 -16.17 4.73 -8.99
N THR A 120 -16.63 5.89 -9.47
CA THR A 120 -15.95 6.65 -10.52
C THR A 120 -14.59 7.17 -10.04
N LYS A 121 -14.49 7.58 -8.78
CA LYS A 121 -13.26 8.07 -8.17
C LYS A 121 -12.24 6.94 -8.01
N ILE A 122 -12.62 5.82 -7.41
CA ILE A 122 -11.74 4.67 -7.14
C ILE A 122 -11.25 4.02 -8.44
N LYS A 123 -12.07 3.95 -9.49
CA LYS A 123 -11.64 3.47 -10.82
C LYS A 123 -10.47 4.25 -11.43
N LYS A 124 -10.25 5.50 -11.01
CA LYS A 124 -9.13 6.35 -11.45
C LYS A 124 -7.88 6.19 -10.58
N TRP A 125 -7.94 5.40 -9.52
CA TRP A 125 -6.80 5.19 -8.63
C TRP A 125 -5.76 4.29 -9.31
N ARG A 126 -4.50 4.57 -9.01
CA ARG A 126 -3.38 3.78 -9.56
C ARG A 126 -3.47 2.35 -9.07
N GLN A 127 -3.45 1.42 -10.00
CA GLN A 127 -3.50 -0.01 -9.69
C GLN A 127 -2.13 -0.48 -9.20
N PRO A 128 -2.07 -1.32 -8.16
CA PRO A 128 -0.81 -1.85 -7.67
C PRO A 128 -0.25 -2.91 -8.61
N ALA A 129 1.08 -2.95 -8.71
CA ALA A 129 1.79 -4.08 -9.28
C ALA A 129 2.19 -5.04 -8.15
N VAL A 130 1.73 -6.29 -8.23
CA VAL A 130 2.06 -7.34 -7.26
C VAL A 130 2.88 -8.41 -7.93
N GLU A 131 4.09 -8.64 -7.44
CA GLU A 131 4.94 -9.74 -7.88
C GLU A 131 4.49 -11.05 -7.21
N MET A 132 4.27 -12.08 -8.03
CA MET A 132 3.69 -13.35 -7.59
C MET A 132 4.73 -14.42 -7.23
N GLY A 133 6.02 -14.16 -7.45
CA GLY A 133 7.06 -15.18 -7.32
C GLY A 133 7.35 -15.62 -5.88
N ASN A 134 6.85 -14.89 -4.87
CA ASN A 134 7.15 -15.19 -3.48
C ASN A 134 6.23 -16.29 -2.92
N ILE A 135 6.85 -17.38 -2.46
CA ILE A 135 6.18 -18.55 -1.88
C ILE A 135 6.43 -18.69 -0.37
N ASN A 136 6.85 -17.61 0.29
CA ASN A 136 7.08 -17.61 1.72
C ASN A 136 5.82 -18.02 2.49
N PRO A 137 5.93 -18.88 3.52
CA PRO A 137 4.79 -19.28 4.32
C PRO A 137 4.19 -18.07 5.03
N PHE A 138 2.89 -17.86 4.85
CA PHE A 138 2.11 -16.89 5.60
C PHE A 138 1.53 -17.57 6.83
N VAL A 139 1.99 -17.17 8.02
CA VAL A 139 1.64 -17.85 9.26
C VAL A 139 1.14 -16.85 10.31
N GLY A 140 0.24 -17.31 11.18
CA GLY A 140 -0.40 -16.53 12.26
C GLY A 140 -1.79 -16.00 11.95
N TYR A 141 -2.11 -15.90 10.66
CA TYR A 141 -3.37 -15.44 10.12
C TYR A 141 -3.74 -16.29 8.90
N GLU A 142 -5.03 -16.40 8.62
CA GLU A 142 -5.52 -17.11 7.44
C GLU A 142 -5.36 -16.25 6.18
N HIS A 143 -5.58 -14.94 6.32
CA HIS A 143 -5.50 -13.99 5.22
C HIS A 143 -5.17 -12.57 5.71
N GLN A 144 -4.54 -11.77 4.85
CA GLN A 144 -4.36 -10.34 5.09
C GLN A 144 -5.14 -9.49 4.08
N ILE A 145 -5.75 -8.42 4.58
CA ILE A 145 -6.44 -7.40 3.78
C ILE A 145 -5.61 -6.12 3.86
N ILE A 146 -5.10 -5.68 2.73
CA ILE A 146 -4.33 -4.45 2.59
C ILE A 146 -5.30 -3.39 2.07
N VAL A 147 -5.45 -2.30 2.80
CA VAL A 147 -6.42 -1.24 2.53
C VAL A 147 -5.65 0.02 2.22
N THR A 148 -5.88 0.62 1.05
CA THR A 148 -5.33 1.94 0.71
C THR A 148 -6.47 2.94 0.68
N ILE A 149 -6.31 4.06 1.41
CA ILE A 149 -7.40 5.01 1.67
C ILE A 149 -7.32 6.30 0.84
N GLU A 150 -6.29 6.45 0.02
CA GLU A 150 -6.10 7.62 -0.83
C GLU A 150 -5.31 7.30 -2.10
N ASN A 151 -5.53 8.09 -3.16
CA ASN A 151 -4.88 7.90 -4.46
C ASN A 151 -3.53 8.63 -4.48
N ASP A 152 -2.51 7.96 -3.94
CA ASP A 152 -1.14 8.44 -3.94
C ASP A 152 -0.19 7.43 -4.62
N VAL A 153 0.81 7.95 -5.34
CA VAL A 153 1.77 7.12 -6.08
C VAL A 153 2.58 6.25 -5.12
N THR A 154 2.98 6.81 -3.98
CA THR A 154 3.76 6.09 -2.98
C THR A 154 2.94 4.98 -2.37
N LEU A 155 1.68 5.24 -2.01
CA LEU A 155 0.80 4.23 -1.43
C LEU A 155 0.48 3.07 -2.39
N SER A 156 0.26 3.34 -3.67
CA SER A 156 0.04 2.29 -4.68
C SER A 156 1.27 1.38 -4.84
N GLN A 157 2.48 1.93 -4.70
CA GLN A 157 3.70 1.11 -4.65
C GLN A 157 3.79 0.32 -3.34
N ILE A 158 3.41 0.92 -2.21
CA ILE A 158 3.48 0.29 -0.89
C ILE A 158 2.56 -0.92 -0.81
N GLU A 159 1.30 -0.79 -1.20
CA GLU A 159 0.33 -1.90 -1.14
C GLU A 159 0.79 -3.09 -2.01
N GLY A 160 1.37 -2.83 -3.19
CA GLY A 160 1.91 -3.87 -4.07
C GLY A 160 3.10 -4.60 -3.44
N ARG A 161 4.03 -3.86 -2.84
CA ARG A 161 5.19 -4.41 -2.11
C ARG A 161 4.77 -5.21 -0.88
N GLU A 162 3.71 -4.79 -0.18
CA GLU A 162 3.18 -5.54 0.96
C GLU A 162 2.52 -6.84 0.56
N ALA A 163 1.74 -6.84 -0.53
CA ALA A 163 1.16 -8.05 -1.09
C ALA A 163 2.26 -8.99 -1.61
N LYS A 164 3.32 -8.49 -2.25
CA LYS A 164 4.49 -9.27 -2.73
C LYS A 164 5.10 -10.18 -1.67
N LYS A 165 4.97 -9.86 -0.38
CA LYS A 165 5.50 -10.72 0.70
C LYS A 165 4.76 -12.05 0.82
N TYR A 166 3.46 -12.03 0.58
CA TYR A 166 2.56 -13.19 0.69
C TYR A 166 1.44 -13.05 -0.36
N PRO A 167 1.78 -13.09 -1.66
CA PRO A 167 0.85 -12.71 -2.73
C PRO A 167 -0.40 -13.60 -2.75
N HIS A 168 -0.24 -14.88 -2.42
CA HIS A 168 -1.34 -15.85 -2.38
C HIS A 168 -2.26 -15.73 -1.14
N ASN A 169 -1.88 -14.93 -0.13
CA ASN A 169 -2.63 -14.75 1.12
C ASN A 169 -3.05 -13.29 1.34
N ALA A 170 -3.05 -12.48 0.27
CA ALA A 170 -3.36 -11.07 0.34
C ALA A 170 -4.55 -10.69 -0.56
N THR A 171 -5.37 -9.77 -0.08
CA THR A 171 -6.34 -9.03 -0.88
C THR A 171 -6.04 -7.54 -0.73
N ILE A 172 -5.96 -6.80 -1.83
CA ILE A 172 -5.82 -5.33 -1.79
C ILE A 172 -7.17 -4.69 -2.08
N VAL A 173 -7.53 -3.72 -1.25
CA VAL A 173 -8.77 -2.95 -1.31
C VAL A 173 -8.44 -1.47 -1.39
N HIS A 174 -9.01 -0.79 -2.38
CA HIS A 174 -9.06 0.68 -2.41
C HIS A 174 -10.37 1.13 -1.79
N MET A 175 -10.29 2.00 -0.78
CA MET A 175 -11.44 2.42 0.01
C MET A 175 -11.46 3.94 0.19
N ASP A 176 -12.61 4.56 -0.07
CA ASP A 176 -12.75 6.00 0.10
C ASP A 176 -13.26 6.40 1.49
N LYS A 177 -13.48 7.70 1.70
CA LYS A 177 -13.92 8.24 3.00
C LYS A 177 -15.28 7.72 3.44
N ASP A 178 -16.14 7.36 2.50
CA ASP A 178 -17.51 6.90 2.75
C ASP A 178 -17.56 5.37 2.92
N SER A 179 -16.38 4.72 3.07
CA SER A 179 -16.20 3.26 3.17
C SER A 179 -16.68 2.50 1.94
N ASN A 180 -16.88 3.18 0.81
CA ASN A 180 -17.11 2.50 -0.46
C ASN A 180 -15.77 1.95 -0.96
N TYR A 181 -15.76 0.71 -1.43
CA TYR A 181 -14.52 0.03 -1.75
C TYR A 181 -14.59 -0.80 -3.03
N THR A 182 -13.43 -1.05 -3.59
CA THR A 182 -13.19 -2.00 -4.69
C THR A 182 -12.02 -2.89 -4.35
N VAL A 183 -12.15 -4.19 -4.62
CA VAL A 183 -11.04 -5.14 -4.55
C VAL A 183 -10.24 -5.06 -5.84
N VAL A 184 -8.97 -4.68 -5.73
CA VAL A 184 -8.07 -4.45 -6.88
C VAL A 184 -7.04 -5.55 -7.07
N TYR A 185 -6.83 -6.39 -6.06
CA TYR A 185 -5.97 -7.57 -6.14
C TYR A 185 -6.45 -8.67 -5.20
N GLY A 186 -6.25 -9.93 -5.60
CA GLY A 186 -6.58 -11.10 -4.80
C GLY A 186 -8.07 -11.47 -4.80
N PRO A 187 -8.46 -12.49 -4.01
CA PRO A 187 -9.85 -12.92 -3.92
C PRO A 187 -10.76 -11.82 -3.35
N LYS A 188 -12.03 -11.83 -3.79
CA LYS A 188 -13.10 -10.99 -3.21
C LYS A 188 -13.25 -11.31 -1.71
N LEU A 189 -13.65 -10.31 -0.91
CA LEU A 189 -13.67 -10.41 0.56
C LEU A 189 -14.53 -11.58 1.07
N ASP A 190 -15.68 -11.83 0.44
CA ASP A 190 -16.58 -12.94 0.77
C ASP A 190 -15.96 -14.33 0.50
N LYS A 191 -14.93 -14.38 -0.36
CA LYS A 191 -14.26 -15.60 -0.84
C LYS A 191 -12.89 -15.86 -0.22
N ILE A 192 -12.40 -14.99 0.67
CA ILE A 192 -11.12 -15.23 1.35
C ILE A 192 -11.26 -16.37 2.38
N PRO A 193 -10.16 -17.07 2.73
CA PRO A 193 -10.16 -18.08 3.79
C PRO A 193 -10.74 -17.54 5.10
N LYS A 194 -11.59 -18.35 5.75
CA LYS A 194 -12.25 -17.97 7.01
C LYS A 194 -11.32 -18.22 8.18
N GLY A 195 -11.33 -17.29 9.15
CA GLY A 195 -10.59 -17.41 10.40
C GLY A 195 -9.95 -16.11 10.85
N GLY A 196 -8.73 -16.17 11.37
CA GLY A 196 -8.03 -14.99 11.90
C GLY A 196 -7.49 -14.08 10.79
N LEU A 197 -7.97 -12.84 10.72
CA LEU A 197 -7.58 -11.87 9.71
C LEU A 197 -6.61 -10.81 10.25
N LYS A 198 -5.73 -10.34 9.37
CA LYS A 198 -4.94 -9.13 9.58
C LYS A 198 -5.34 -8.05 8.58
N ILE A 199 -5.73 -6.88 9.08
CA ILE A 199 -6.00 -5.71 8.26
C ILE A 199 -4.80 -4.77 8.34
N ILE A 200 -4.32 -4.27 7.20
CA ILE A 200 -3.26 -3.27 7.10
C ILE A 200 -3.86 -2.05 6.42
N ILE A 201 -3.85 -0.89 7.09
CA ILE A 201 -4.40 0.35 6.52
C ILE A 201 -3.26 1.29 6.16
N ASN A 202 -3.18 1.61 4.87
CA ASN A 202 -2.21 2.48 4.25
C ASN A 202 -2.82 3.84 3.97
N GLY A 203 -2.11 4.87 4.42
CA GLY A 203 -2.41 6.27 4.25
C GLY A 203 -1.24 7.11 4.79
N HIS A 204 -1.26 8.39 4.49
CA HIS A 204 -0.41 9.39 5.13
C HIS A 204 -0.95 9.72 6.52
N GLY A 205 -0.06 10.20 7.39
CA GLY A 205 -0.45 10.60 8.73
C GLY A 205 0.56 11.51 9.38
N SER A 206 0.15 12.00 10.54
CA SER A 206 0.89 12.94 11.36
C SER A 206 0.52 12.69 12.83
N PRO A 207 1.13 13.41 13.79
CA PRO A 207 0.68 13.38 15.18
C PRO A 207 -0.80 13.70 15.39
N ASN A 208 -1.46 14.35 14.41
CA ASN A 208 -2.89 14.65 14.46
C ASN A 208 -3.79 13.48 14.03
N GLY A 209 -3.20 12.38 13.55
CA GLY A 209 -3.93 11.19 13.08
C GLY A 209 -3.69 10.88 11.60
N VAL A 210 -4.62 10.10 11.05
CA VAL A 210 -4.60 9.67 9.65
C VAL A 210 -5.09 10.81 8.76
N SER A 211 -4.34 11.13 7.70
CA SER A 211 -4.66 12.23 6.80
C SER A 211 -6.06 12.10 6.21
N ASN A 212 -6.86 13.17 6.32
CA ASN A 212 -8.23 13.22 5.81
C ASN A 212 -9.14 12.09 6.30
N ARG A 213 -8.87 11.53 7.50
CA ARG A 213 -9.74 10.53 8.14
C ARG A 213 -9.90 10.77 9.63
N SER A 214 -11.14 10.73 10.09
CA SER A 214 -11.45 10.66 11.52
C SER A 214 -11.22 9.23 12.05
N ILE A 215 -11.16 9.09 13.38
CA ILE A 215 -11.04 7.77 14.03
C ILE A 215 -12.28 6.93 13.74
N GLU A 216 -13.45 7.55 13.71
CA GLU A 216 -14.74 6.92 13.41
C GLU A 216 -14.79 6.43 11.97
N GLU A 217 -14.24 7.19 11.01
CA GLU A 217 -14.13 6.74 9.63
C GLU A 217 -13.21 5.53 9.49
N VAL A 218 -12.04 5.53 10.16
CA VAL A 218 -11.13 4.37 10.17
C VAL A 218 -11.78 3.14 10.83
N ALA A 219 -12.52 3.32 11.92
CA ALA A 219 -13.24 2.22 12.56
C ALA A 219 -14.33 1.65 11.64
N ARG A 220 -15.12 2.52 10.99
CA ARG A 220 -16.17 2.12 10.03
C ARG A 220 -15.60 1.39 8.82
N HIS A 221 -14.44 1.82 8.31
CA HIS A 221 -13.72 1.09 7.27
C HIS A 221 -13.46 -0.36 7.68
N VAL A 222 -12.99 -0.59 8.90
CA VAL A 222 -12.76 -1.93 9.43
C VAL A 222 -14.08 -2.69 9.64
N GLY A 223 -15.13 -2.03 10.15
CA GLY A 223 -16.47 -2.60 10.32
C GLY A 223 -17.04 -3.14 9.01
N VAL A 224 -17.02 -2.32 7.96
CA VAL A 224 -17.43 -2.70 6.60
C VAL A 224 -16.65 -3.90 6.08
N LEU A 225 -15.32 -3.92 6.24
CA LEU A 225 -14.50 -5.07 5.80
C LEU A 225 -14.82 -6.34 6.59
N ASN A 226 -15.06 -6.22 7.89
CA ASN A 226 -15.42 -7.37 8.74
C ASN A 226 -16.78 -7.97 8.31
N GLN A 227 -17.77 -7.12 8.04
CA GLN A 227 -19.06 -7.55 7.50
C GLN A 227 -18.92 -8.15 6.10
N ALA A 228 -18.12 -7.54 5.23
CA ALA A 228 -17.90 -7.98 3.85
C ALA A 228 -17.27 -9.39 3.75
N VAL A 229 -16.38 -9.74 4.68
CA VAL A 229 -15.81 -11.09 4.74
C VAL A 229 -16.84 -12.11 5.25
N GLY A 230 -17.79 -11.67 6.07
CA GLY A 230 -18.88 -12.50 6.57
C GLY A 230 -18.49 -13.41 7.74
N ALA A 231 -19.44 -14.26 8.13
CA ALA A 231 -19.31 -15.13 9.30
C ALA A 231 -18.15 -16.12 9.17
N GLY A 232 -17.61 -16.52 10.33
CA GLY A 232 -16.46 -17.44 10.43
C GLY A 232 -15.09 -16.76 10.39
N SER A 233 -15.03 -15.45 10.14
CA SER A 233 -13.81 -14.65 10.21
C SER A 233 -13.80 -13.71 11.42
N ARG A 234 -12.61 -13.38 11.89
CA ARG A 234 -12.38 -12.40 12.97
C ARG A 234 -11.17 -11.53 12.68
N VAL A 235 -11.33 -10.21 12.81
CA VAL A 235 -10.20 -9.27 12.73
C VAL A 235 -9.35 -9.38 13.99
N LYS A 236 -8.23 -10.11 13.90
CA LYS A 236 -7.30 -10.31 15.03
C LYS A 236 -6.33 -9.15 15.20
N LYS A 237 -5.97 -8.48 14.10
CA LYS A 237 -5.03 -7.36 14.12
C LYS A 237 -5.33 -6.32 13.06
N ILE A 238 -5.21 -5.07 13.47
CA ILE A 238 -5.21 -3.90 12.60
C ILE A 238 -3.82 -3.26 12.71
N SER A 239 -3.10 -3.24 11.60
CA SER A 239 -1.81 -2.58 11.50
C SER A 239 -2.00 -1.25 10.78
N LEU A 240 -1.62 -0.17 11.45
CA LEU A 240 -1.57 1.18 10.93
C LEU A 240 -0.11 1.59 10.74
N PRO A 241 0.56 1.14 9.66
CA PRO A 241 1.94 1.49 9.41
C PRO A 241 2.07 2.90 8.80
N ILE A 242 1.39 3.86 9.43
CA ILE A 242 1.24 5.26 9.01
C ILE A 242 2.17 6.13 9.86
N CYS A 243 2.79 7.15 9.26
CA CYS A 243 3.76 8.01 9.93
C CYS A 243 3.17 8.68 11.17
N CYS A 244 3.94 8.67 12.26
CA CYS A 244 3.77 9.54 13.43
C CYS A 244 2.40 9.50 14.13
N LEU A 245 1.62 8.42 14.03
CA LEU A 245 0.28 8.34 14.67
C LEU A 245 0.34 8.39 16.20
N GLY A 246 1.37 7.79 16.80
CA GLY A 246 1.50 7.71 18.26
C GLY A 246 0.54 6.71 18.93
N GLY A 247 0.88 6.27 20.15
CA GLY A 247 0.11 5.29 20.91
C GLY A 247 -1.31 5.71 21.25
N GLU A 248 -1.52 6.99 21.54
CA GLU A 248 -2.83 7.54 21.90
C GLU A 248 -3.88 7.36 20.78
N TYR A 249 -3.45 7.36 19.51
CA TYR A 249 -4.36 7.07 18.40
C TYR A 249 -4.95 5.66 18.51
N ALA A 250 -4.13 4.66 18.83
CA ALA A 250 -4.58 3.28 18.98
C ALA A 250 -5.54 3.12 20.18
N LYS A 251 -5.23 3.79 21.31
CA LYS A 251 -6.09 3.77 22.50
C LYS A 251 -7.46 4.39 22.23
N ARG A 252 -7.53 5.46 21.44
CA ARG A 252 -8.79 6.09 21.03
C ARG A 252 -9.57 5.25 20.00
N LEU A 253 -8.87 4.55 19.10
CA LEU A 253 -9.50 3.75 18.06
C LEU A 253 -10.16 2.46 18.61
N LEU A 254 -9.53 1.81 19.60
CA LEU A 254 -10.00 0.53 20.15
C LEU A 254 -11.47 0.55 20.65
N PRO A 255 -11.92 1.53 21.46
CA PRO A 255 -13.32 1.60 21.88
C PRO A 255 -14.30 1.88 20.73
N VAL A 256 -13.87 2.60 19.69
CA VAL A 256 -14.71 2.88 18.52
C VAL A 256 -14.87 1.62 17.67
N LEU A 257 -13.80 0.82 17.53
CA LEU A 257 -13.85 -0.48 16.89
C LEU A 257 -14.81 -1.46 17.58
N GLN A 258 -14.90 -1.46 18.92
CA GLN A 258 -15.88 -2.28 19.64
C GLN A 258 -17.32 -1.92 19.27
N LYS A 259 -17.62 -0.63 19.05
CA LYS A 259 -18.95 -0.18 18.60
C LYS A 259 -19.29 -0.68 17.20
N GLU A 260 -18.28 -0.89 16.36
CA GLU A 260 -18.38 -1.50 15.03
C GLU A 260 -18.39 -3.04 15.07
N GLY A 261 -18.53 -3.65 16.26
CA GLY A 261 -18.55 -5.10 16.45
C GLY A 261 -17.19 -5.79 16.36
N ILE A 262 -16.10 -5.03 16.36
CA ILE A 262 -14.73 -5.56 16.28
C ILE A 262 -14.16 -5.75 17.68
N ASN A 263 -14.34 -6.96 18.20
CA ASN A 263 -13.90 -7.36 19.53
C ASN A 263 -12.57 -8.12 19.49
N ASN A 264 -11.79 -8.04 20.57
CA ASN A 264 -10.53 -8.79 20.77
C ASN A 264 -9.48 -8.60 19.65
N THR A 265 -9.40 -7.39 19.10
CA THR A 265 -8.39 -7.00 18.11
C THR A 265 -7.18 -6.31 18.74
N LYS A 266 -6.02 -6.44 18.11
CA LYS A 266 -4.81 -5.68 18.43
C LYS A 266 -4.64 -4.55 17.42
N VAL A 267 -4.37 -3.32 17.89
CA VAL A 267 -4.09 -2.17 17.01
C VAL A 267 -2.63 -1.78 17.15
N SER A 268 -1.85 -1.86 16.06
CA SER A 268 -0.46 -1.43 16.04
C SER A 268 -0.25 -0.16 15.25
N VAL A 269 0.46 0.81 15.82
CA VAL A 269 0.76 2.12 15.24
C VAL A 269 2.27 2.31 15.09
N ARG A 270 2.71 3.42 14.49
CA ARG A 270 4.12 3.81 14.42
C ARG A 270 4.29 5.17 15.08
N LEU A 271 5.37 5.31 15.85
CA LEU A 271 5.63 6.53 16.61
C LEU A 271 6.33 7.61 15.78
N ASP A 272 6.97 7.23 14.68
CA ASP A 272 7.74 8.14 13.84
C ASP A 272 7.57 7.80 12.34
N THR A 273 8.44 8.36 11.50
CA THR A 273 8.41 8.28 10.05
C THR A 273 8.61 6.84 9.58
N VAL A 274 7.71 6.38 8.71
CA VAL A 274 7.71 5.02 8.19
C VAL A 274 8.20 5.03 6.75
N THR A 275 9.21 4.21 6.46
CA THR A 275 9.72 4.00 5.10
C THR A 275 9.47 2.56 4.67
N SER A 276 8.82 2.38 3.54
CA SER A 276 8.52 1.06 2.96
C SER A 276 9.51 0.71 1.85
N TRP A 277 10.25 -0.39 2.05
CA TRP A 277 11.26 -0.89 1.12
C TRP A 277 10.67 -1.78 0.03
N SER A 278 11.43 -2.02 -1.03
CA SER A 278 11.05 -2.82 -2.22
C SER A 278 10.56 -4.23 -1.86
N ASN A 279 11.09 -4.82 -0.79
CA ASN A 279 10.68 -6.12 -0.27
C ASN A 279 9.41 -6.08 0.63
N GLY A 280 8.70 -4.94 0.68
CA GLY A 280 7.49 -4.74 1.48
C GLY A 280 7.73 -4.65 2.99
N ARG A 281 8.99 -4.61 3.43
CA ARG A 281 9.34 -4.42 4.84
C ARG A 281 9.48 -2.94 5.14
N ARG A 282 9.21 -2.58 6.39
CA ARG A 282 9.15 -1.18 6.81
C ARG A 282 10.18 -0.89 7.88
N LEU A 283 10.91 0.21 7.71
CA LEU A 283 11.75 0.80 8.75
C LEU A 283 11.03 1.99 9.38
N VAL A 284 11.40 2.29 10.61
CA VAL A 284 10.96 3.51 11.29
C VAL A 284 12.19 4.37 11.56
N THR A 285 12.19 5.60 11.05
CA THR A 285 13.31 6.53 11.15
C THR A 285 12.90 7.70 12.03
N GLN A 286 13.76 8.09 12.96
CA GLN A 286 13.54 9.26 13.80
C GLN A 286 14.03 10.51 13.08
N LEU A 287 13.13 11.43 12.72
CA LEU A 287 13.44 12.64 11.94
C LEU A 287 14.54 13.52 12.56
N LYS A 288 14.65 13.54 13.89
CA LYS A 288 15.63 14.36 14.63
C LYS A 288 16.96 13.64 14.93
N SER A 289 17.15 12.44 14.40
CA SER A 289 18.33 11.61 14.67
C SER A 289 19.10 11.33 13.38
N ASP A 290 20.42 11.35 13.48
CA ASP A 290 21.30 10.76 12.46
C ASP A 290 21.25 9.24 12.42
N SER A 291 20.45 8.62 13.29
CA SER A 291 20.26 7.17 13.35
C SER A 291 19.77 6.63 12.01
N PRO A 292 20.35 5.52 11.54
CA PRO A 292 19.76 4.77 10.44
C PRO A 292 18.40 4.22 10.91
N GLY A 293 17.45 4.07 9.97
CA GLY A 293 16.08 3.62 10.30
C GLY A 293 16.09 2.27 11.01
N LYS A 294 15.20 2.04 11.97
CA LYS A 294 15.16 0.80 12.75
C LYS A 294 14.18 -0.21 12.14
N TYR A 295 14.62 -1.46 11.98
CA TYR A 295 13.74 -2.58 11.65
C TYR A 295 13.25 -3.25 12.92
N ARG A 296 11.98 -3.66 12.96
CA ARG A 296 11.40 -4.40 14.09
C ARG A 296 11.61 -3.77 15.50
N SER A 297 11.71 -2.44 15.58
CA SER A 297 11.87 -1.74 16.85
C SER A 297 10.59 -1.74 17.68
N SER A 298 10.65 -2.32 18.88
CA SER A 298 9.59 -2.21 19.90
C SER A 298 9.48 -0.80 20.50
N GLU A 299 10.54 0.00 20.41
CA GLU A 299 10.55 1.39 20.87
C GLU A 299 9.77 2.33 19.93
N LEU A 300 9.74 2.02 18.63
CA LEU A 300 9.12 2.88 17.60
C LEU A 300 7.79 2.33 17.06
N LYS A 301 7.32 1.24 17.66
CA LYS A 301 6.05 0.59 17.35
C LYS A 301 5.36 0.15 18.63
N GLU A 302 4.23 0.78 18.89
CA GLU A 302 3.33 0.38 19.96
C GLU A 302 2.15 -0.43 19.42
N THR A 303 1.69 -1.39 20.22
CA THR A 303 0.48 -2.16 19.94
C THR A 303 -0.36 -2.21 21.19
N TYR A 304 -1.65 -1.89 21.05
CA TYR A 304 -2.60 -1.92 22.15
C TYR A 304 -3.70 -2.93 21.90
N ALA A 305 -4.24 -3.48 22.97
CA ALA A 305 -5.38 -4.39 22.96
C ALA A 305 -6.15 -4.27 24.28
N PHE A 306 -7.38 -4.77 24.30
CA PHE A 306 -8.10 -4.98 25.55
C PHE A 306 -7.55 -6.21 26.28
N ASN A 307 -7.36 -6.10 27.60
CA ASN A 307 -7.13 -7.25 28.47
C ASN A 307 -8.46 -7.94 28.83
N GLU A 308 -8.40 -9.01 29.62
CA GLU A 308 -9.58 -9.77 30.07
C GLU A 308 -10.57 -8.96 30.92
N LYS A 309 -10.10 -7.87 31.55
CA LYS A 309 -10.93 -6.96 32.37
C LYS A 309 -11.58 -5.85 31.53
N GLY A 310 -11.23 -5.74 30.25
CA GLY A 310 -11.68 -4.66 29.37
C GLY A 310 -10.84 -3.38 29.44
N ASP A 311 -9.67 -3.40 30.08
CA ASP A 311 -8.74 -2.27 30.06
C ASP A 311 -7.86 -2.30 28.82
N ILE A 312 -7.50 -1.13 28.30
CA ILE A 312 -6.55 -1.00 27.19
C ILE A 312 -5.13 -1.11 27.74
N VAL A 313 -4.39 -2.13 27.28
CA VAL A 313 -3.01 -2.40 27.70
C VAL A 313 -2.06 -2.39 26.51
N LEU A 314 -0.83 -1.93 26.76
CA LEU A 314 0.27 -2.10 25.82
C LEU A 314 0.65 -3.58 25.76
N VAL A 315 0.75 -4.13 24.56
CA VAL A 315 1.14 -5.52 24.31
C VAL A 315 2.33 -5.55 23.37
N ASP A 316 3.12 -6.63 23.41
CA ASP A 316 4.24 -6.77 22.49
C ASP A 316 3.74 -6.82 21.03
N SER A 317 4.26 -5.85 20.29
CA SER A 317 4.00 -5.55 18.89
C SER A 317 4.30 -6.67 17.91
N TYR A 318 5.09 -7.66 18.31
CA TYR A 318 5.53 -8.77 17.47
C TYR A 318 5.08 -10.14 17.99
N THR A 319 4.21 -10.19 19.01
CA THR A 319 3.59 -11.43 19.51
C THR A 319 2.77 -12.19 18.46
N ASP A 320 2.30 -11.49 17.43
CA ASP A 320 1.59 -12.06 16.28
C ASP A 320 2.50 -12.53 15.15
N GLU A 321 3.80 -12.24 15.23
CA GLU A 321 4.75 -12.84 14.31
C GLU A 321 4.85 -14.32 14.64
N HIS A 322 4.14 -15.09 13.83
CA HIS A 322 4.09 -16.51 13.99
C HIS A 322 5.33 -17.14 13.36
N TYR A 323 5.93 -18.03 14.14
CA TYR A 323 7.01 -18.91 13.76
C TYR A 323 6.62 -20.31 14.20
N ASP A 324 6.74 -21.27 13.31
CA ASP A 324 6.44 -22.68 13.61
C ASP A 324 7.40 -23.21 14.67
N VAL A 325 8.66 -22.72 14.66
CA VAL A 325 9.69 -23.08 15.63
C VAL A 325 10.52 -21.84 15.98
N VAL A 326 10.85 -21.70 17.26
CA VAL A 326 11.84 -20.75 17.78
C VAL A 326 13.05 -21.52 18.30
N LEU A 327 14.22 -21.23 17.74
CA LEU A 327 15.49 -21.88 18.04
C LEU A 327 16.47 -20.90 18.70
N SER A 328 17.33 -21.44 19.54
CA SER A 328 18.55 -20.81 20.05
C SER A 328 19.70 -21.82 20.03
N VAL A 329 20.91 -21.33 20.24
CA VAL A 329 22.11 -22.18 20.40
C VAL A 329 22.24 -22.55 21.88
N ASP A 330 22.32 -23.83 22.21
CA ASP A 330 22.58 -24.29 23.57
C ASP A 330 24.07 -24.19 23.94
N LYS A 331 24.42 -24.42 25.22
CA LYS A 331 25.80 -24.30 25.74
C LYS A 331 26.82 -25.20 25.03
N ASP A 332 26.39 -26.33 24.50
CA ASP A 332 27.21 -27.30 23.76
C ASP A 332 27.18 -27.06 22.23
N GLY A 333 26.48 -26.02 21.78
CA GLY A 333 26.29 -25.68 20.37
C GLY A 333 25.16 -26.44 19.67
N ALA A 334 24.40 -27.28 20.39
CA ALA A 334 23.26 -28.02 19.84
C ALA A 334 22.02 -27.12 19.65
N PRO A 335 21.05 -27.53 18.82
CA PRO A 335 19.78 -26.83 18.68
C PRO A 335 18.95 -26.92 19.96
N LYS A 336 18.71 -25.77 20.57
CA LYS A 336 17.72 -25.63 21.65
C LYS A 336 16.41 -25.11 21.08
N ILE A 337 15.38 -25.93 21.16
CA ILE A 337 14.02 -25.52 20.79
C ILE A 337 13.41 -24.78 21.97
N GLU A 338 13.26 -23.47 21.80
CA GLU A 338 12.64 -22.60 22.79
C GLU A 338 11.11 -22.75 22.78
N ARG A 339 10.54 -22.99 21.60
CA ARG A 339 9.09 -23.12 21.41
C ARG A 339 8.77 -23.74 20.04
N THR A 340 7.74 -24.56 19.98
CA THR A 340 7.02 -24.91 18.75
C THR A 340 5.62 -24.32 18.77
N TYR A 341 5.08 -23.96 17.60
CA TYR A 341 3.72 -23.44 17.55
C TYR A 341 2.68 -24.53 17.86
N GLY A 342 1.75 -24.20 18.77
CA GLY A 342 0.73 -25.14 19.24
C GLY A 342 1.28 -26.28 20.08
N ASP A 343 2.47 -26.10 20.66
CA ASP A 343 3.17 -27.07 21.50
C ASP A 343 3.35 -28.45 20.82
N LYS A 344 3.41 -28.43 19.48
CA LYS A 344 3.61 -29.63 18.66
C LYS A 344 4.96 -30.26 18.92
N HIS A 345 5.00 -31.59 18.89
CA HIS A 345 6.26 -32.31 18.90
C HIS A 345 6.99 -32.14 17.55
N ILE A 346 8.33 -32.18 17.53
CA ILE A 346 9.13 -31.99 16.30
C ILE A 346 8.69 -32.95 15.19
N ASN A 347 8.44 -34.21 15.55
CA ASN A 347 8.02 -35.26 14.62
C ASN A 347 6.64 -35.01 13.97
N GLU A 348 5.85 -34.06 14.48
CA GLU A 348 4.54 -33.69 13.96
C GLU A 348 4.61 -32.48 13.00
N LEU A 349 5.78 -31.86 12.86
CA LEU A 349 5.98 -30.74 11.95
C LEU A 349 5.90 -31.23 10.50
N GLN A 350 5.27 -30.44 9.63
CA GLN A 350 5.09 -30.77 8.22
C GLN A 350 5.11 -29.51 7.35
N GLY A 351 5.51 -29.66 6.08
CA GLY A 351 5.47 -28.61 5.07
C GLY A 351 6.58 -27.57 5.20
N ASN A 352 6.31 -26.38 4.66
CA ASN A 352 7.24 -25.26 4.59
C ASN A 352 7.21 -24.44 5.88
N LEU A 353 8.12 -24.72 6.80
CA LEU A 353 8.19 -24.11 8.11
C LEU A 353 8.85 -22.73 8.08
N LYS A 354 8.38 -21.86 8.97
CA LYS A 354 8.94 -20.55 9.28
C LYS A 354 9.64 -20.58 10.65
N ILE A 355 10.96 -20.54 10.61
CA ILE A 355 11.83 -20.68 11.77
C ILE A 355 12.28 -19.30 12.26
N HIS A 356 12.23 -19.07 13.57
CA HIS A 356 12.90 -17.93 14.20
C HIS A 356 14.17 -18.40 14.91
N VAL A 357 15.26 -17.67 14.74
CA VAL A 357 16.55 -17.97 15.36
C VAL A 357 16.98 -16.81 16.22
N LYS A 358 17.14 -17.07 17.52
CA LYS A 358 17.88 -16.22 18.45
C LYS A 358 19.36 -16.59 18.30
N ALA A 359 20.08 -15.85 17.46
CA ALA A 359 21.41 -16.23 17.01
C ALA A 359 22.48 -16.08 18.11
N GLY A 360 23.41 -17.04 18.16
CA GLY A 360 24.73 -16.91 18.76
C GLY A 360 25.74 -16.37 17.73
N ASN A 361 27.00 -16.82 17.75
CA ASN A 361 27.94 -16.50 16.67
C ASN A 361 27.54 -17.22 15.36
N PHE A 362 28.14 -16.81 14.23
CA PHE A 362 27.72 -17.27 12.90
C PHE A 362 27.92 -18.78 12.74
N ASP A 363 29.13 -19.28 13.05
CA ASP A 363 29.49 -20.68 12.86
C ASP A 363 28.66 -21.64 13.73
N GLU A 364 28.46 -21.31 15.01
CA GLU A 364 27.61 -22.09 15.92
C GLU A 364 26.17 -22.10 15.43
N THR A 365 25.65 -20.96 15.00
CA THR A 365 24.27 -20.87 14.53
C THR A 365 24.08 -21.63 13.21
N GLN A 366 25.05 -21.57 12.29
CA GLN A 366 25.03 -22.35 11.07
C GLN A 366 25.05 -23.85 11.37
N LYS A 367 25.96 -24.30 12.25
CA LYS A 367 26.05 -25.70 12.68
C LYS A 367 24.74 -26.18 13.34
N MET A 368 24.19 -25.39 14.24
CA MET A 368 22.91 -25.66 14.91
C MET A 368 21.77 -25.83 13.90
N LEU A 369 21.68 -24.96 12.89
CA LEU A 369 20.66 -25.05 11.86
C LEU A 369 20.83 -26.28 10.96
N HIS A 370 22.07 -26.68 10.65
CA HIS A 370 22.32 -27.94 9.93
C HIS A 370 21.90 -29.16 10.74
N GLN A 371 22.16 -29.18 12.06
CA GLN A 371 21.71 -30.24 12.95
C GLN A 371 20.19 -30.30 12.99
N PHE A 372 19.52 -29.17 13.25
CA PHE A 372 18.07 -29.10 13.26
C PHE A 372 17.43 -29.50 11.92
N LYS A 373 18.06 -29.16 10.78
CA LYS A 373 17.63 -29.65 9.45
C LYS A 373 17.61 -31.16 9.38
N GLY A 374 18.60 -31.83 9.98
CA GLY A 374 18.69 -33.30 10.05
C GLY A 374 17.66 -33.93 10.99
N ASP A 375 17.22 -33.20 12.01
CA ASP A 375 16.21 -33.66 12.98
C ASP A 375 14.76 -33.47 12.51
N LEU A 376 14.54 -32.75 11.40
CA LEU A 376 13.19 -32.55 10.86
C LEU A 376 12.60 -33.85 10.29
N PRO A 377 11.30 -34.13 10.53
CA PRO A 377 10.65 -35.29 9.95
C PRO A 377 10.55 -35.20 8.43
N PRO A 378 10.38 -36.33 7.72
CA PRO A 378 10.16 -36.34 6.28
C PRO A 378 8.97 -35.47 5.89
N GLY A 379 9.16 -34.61 4.88
CA GLY A 379 8.13 -33.69 4.39
C GLY A 379 8.06 -32.34 5.10
N ALA A 380 8.89 -32.10 6.13
CA ALA A 380 9.11 -30.77 6.70
C ALA A 380 10.38 -30.11 6.11
N SER A 381 10.37 -28.79 5.95
CA SER A 381 11.53 -28.01 5.50
C SER A 381 11.57 -26.63 6.13
N MET A 382 12.77 -26.07 6.31
CA MET A 382 12.95 -24.70 6.83
C MET A 382 12.85 -23.67 5.69
N ALA A 383 11.68 -23.53 5.07
CA ALA A 383 11.50 -22.68 3.91
C ALA A 383 11.75 -21.18 4.18
N HIS A 384 11.63 -20.74 5.43
CA HIS A 384 11.91 -19.36 5.84
C HIS A 384 12.63 -19.31 7.18
N ILE A 385 13.79 -18.64 7.24
CA ILE A 385 14.61 -18.51 8.44
C ILE A 385 14.73 -17.02 8.79
N SER A 386 14.18 -16.64 9.95
CA SER A 386 14.22 -15.28 10.50
C SER A 386 15.20 -15.21 11.66
N ILE A 387 16.35 -14.60 11.42
CA ILE A 387 17.47 -14.52 12.35
C ILE A 387 17.49 -13.15 13.01
N LYS A 388 17.44 -13.14 14.34
CA LYS A 388 17.71 -11.94 15.14
C LYS A 388 19.12 -12.06 15.73
N THR A 389 20.04 -11.19 15.31
CA THR A 389 21.40 -11.13 15.86
C THR A 389 21.42 -10.32 17.15
N GLN A 390 22.33 -10.68 18.06
CA GLN A 390 22.55 -9.94 19.31
C GLN A 390 23.43 -8.71 19.08
N LYS A 391 23.40 -7.77 20.03
CA LYS A 391 24.01 -6.42 19.95
C LYS A 391 25.51 -6.43 19.62
N ASP A 392 26.23 -7.49 20.01
CA ASP A 392 27.68 -7.61 19.83
C ASP A 392 28.07 -8.65 18.77
N ASN A 393 27.11 -9.22 18.03
CA ASN A 393 27.39 -10.26 17.04
C ASN A 393 27.82 -9.69 15.69
N SER A 394 29.10 -9.85 15.40
CA SER A 394 29.83 -9.39 14.21
C SER A 394 29.59 -10.21 12.94
N TRP A 395 28.48 -10.96 12.83
CA TRP A 395 28.25 -11.98 11.77
C TRP A 395 28.73 -11.56 10.38
N LEU A 396 28.48 -10.29 10.04
CA LEU A 396 28.80 -9.70 8.75
C LEU A 396 29.58 -8.38 8.88
N SER A 397 29.92 -7.92 10.09
CA SER A 397 30.48 -6.57 10.29
C SER A 397 31.90 -6.39 9.74
N GLU A 398 32.65 -7.47 9.59
CA GLU A 398 34.03 -7.46 9.06
C GLU A 398 34.10 -7.53 7.53
N HIS A 399 32.97 -7.64 6.86
CA HIS A 399 32.89 -7.87 5.43
C HIS A 399 32.29 -6.66 4.69
N ASN A 400 32.75 -6.45 3.45
CA ASN A 400 32.14 -5.49 2.54
C ASN A 400 30.79 -6.00 2.01
N ALA A 401 29.96 -5.12 1.46
CA ALA A 401 28.60 -5.45 1.04
C ALA A 401 28.54 -6.65 0.06
N LEU A 402 29.53 -6.78 -0.83
CA LEU A 402 29.61 -7.93 -1.75
C LEU A 402 29.76 -9.26 -1.00
N LYS A 403 30.75 -9.35 -0.11
CA LYS A 403 31.02 -10.58 0.64
C LYS A 403 29.88 -10.91 1.59
N GLN A 404 29.27 -9.89 2.21
CA GLN A 404 28.05 -10.05 3.01
C GLN A 404 26.91 -10.66 2.18
N GLY A 405 26.68 -10.14 0.97
CA GLY A 405 25.66 -10.64 0.05
C GLY A 405 25.90 -12.09 -0.37
N GLN A 406 27.16 -12.46 -0.64
CA GLN A 406 27.55 -13.83 -0.98
C GLN A 406 27.33 -14.81 0.16
N ILE A 407 27.69 -14.42 1.39
CA ILE A 407 27.47 -15.26 2.58
C ILE A 407 25.98 -15.52 2.74
N LEU A 408 25.14 -14.48 2.66
CA LEU A 408 23.69 -14.62 2.77
C LEU A 408 23.06 -15.44 1.64
N ASP A 409 23.55 -15.29 0.41
CA ASP A 409 23.08 -16.09 -0.73
C ASP A 409 23.43 -17.56 -0.57
N ASN A 410 24.69 -17.88 -0.23
CA ASN A 410 25.14 -19.25 0.02
C ASN A 410 24.37 -19.87 1.18
N PHE A 411 24.24 -19.14 2.29
CA PHE A 411 23.48 -19.59 3.45
C PHE A 411 22.02 -19.91 3.07
N GLY A 412 21.36 -19.05 2.30
CA GLY A 412 20.02 -19.32 1.79
C GLY A 412 19.94 -20.55 0.88
N LYS A 413 20.94 -20.77 0.02
CA LYS A 413 21.03 -21.95 -0.87
C LYS A 413 21.23 -23.25 -0.08
N ASP A 414 22.08 -23.24 0.93
CA ASP A 414 22.39 -24.42 1.75
C ASP A 414 21.15 -24.98 2.47
N PHE A 415 20.23 -24.09 2.85
CA PHE A 415 18.97 -24.45 3.48
C PHE A 415 17.78 -24.52 2.51
N ASP A 416 17.97 -24.15 1.24
CA ASP A 416 16.88 -23.85 0.29
C ASP A 416 15.82 -22.96 0.94
N ALA A 417 16.23 -21.83 1.52
CA ALA A 417 15.39 -21.01 2.38
C ALA A 417 15.44 -19.53 2.01
N SER A 418 14.32 -18.84 2.24
CA SER A 418 14.34 -17.38 2.32
C SER A 418 14.92 -16.96 3.67
N ILE A 419 15.86 -16.02 3.67
CA ILE A 419 16.53 -15.53 4.87
C ILE A 419 16.06 -14.12 5.18
N LEU A 420 15.73 -13.85 6.45
CA LEU A 420 15.59 -12.52 7.01
C LEU A 420 16.56 -12.41 8.18
N MET A 421 17.55 -11.51 8.08
CA MET A 421 18.45 -11.20 9.18
C MET A 421 18.22 -9.76 9.64
N TYR A 422 18.21 -9.54 10.95
CA TYR A 422 18.13 -8.19 11.53
C TYR A 422 18.70 -8.19 12.95
N SER A 423 19.03 -7.00 13.44
CA SER A 423 19.61 -6.76 14.76
C SER A 423 18.77 -5.81 15.59
N ASP A 424 19.00 -5.81 16.90
CA ASP A 424 18.52 -4.73 17.77
C ASP A 424 19.30 -3.43 17.51
N PRO A 425 18.70 -2.26 17.79
CA PRO A 425 19.37 -0.96 17.61
C PRO A 425 20.55 -0.80 18.58
N GLY A 426 21.72 -1.22 18.13
CA GLY A 426 23.04 -1.00 18.71
C GLY A 426 24.12 -1.54 17.78
N ASP A 427 24.94 -0.63 17.24
CA ASP A 427 26.23 -0.73 16.52
C ASP A 427 26.55 -1.88 15.54
N SER A 428 25.62 -2.79 15.23
CA SER A 428 25.77 -3.65 14.06
C SER A 428 25.41 -2.85 12.80
N GLN A 429 26.34 -2.74 11.84
CA GLN A 429 26.19 -1.89 10.66
C GLN A 429 24.99 -2.27 9.76
N ILE A 430 24.50 -3.52 9.83
CA ILE A 430 23.35 -4.02 9.05
C ILE A 430 22.08 -3.89 9.90
N ILE A 431 21.11 -3.14 9.39
CA ILE A 431 19.78 -2.99 9.99
C ILE A 431 18.90 -4.19 9.66
N MET A 432 18.95 -4.59 8.40
CA MET A 432 18.14 -5.66 7.85
C MET A 432 18.83 -6.20 6.61
N ALA A 433 18.87 -7.52 6.49
CA ALA A 433 19.22 -8.18 5.25
C ALA A 433 18.17 -9.24 4.91
N THR A 434 17.89 -9.39 3.63
CA THR A 434 16.96 -10.38 3.11
C THR A 434 17.56 -11.13 1.95
N ARG A 435 17.28 -12.43 1.87
CA ARG A 435 17.54 -13.26 0.70
C ARG A 435 16.25 -13.98 0.34
N ASP A 436 15.66 -13.65 -0.79
CA ASP A 436 14.46 -14.35 -1.27
C ASP A 436 14.86 -15.66 -1.95
N ARG A 437 14.01 -16.69 -1.93
CA ARG A 437 14.27 -17.99 -2.61
C ARG A 437 14.65 -17.84 -4.10
N SER A 438 14.20 -16.79 -4.78
CA SER A 438 14.59 -16.39 -6.15
C SER A 438 16.02 -15.84 -6.30
N SER A 439 16.82 -15.84 -5.22
CA SER A 439 18.23 -15.40 -5.15
C SER A 439 18.48 -13.89 -5.21
N GLU A 440 17.47 -13.05 -5.03
CA GLU A 440 17.67 -11.63 -4.76
C GLU A 440 18.14 -11.46 -3.30
N VAL A 441 19.31 -10.83 -3.09
CA VAL A 441 19.78 -10.43 -1.76
C VAL A 441 19.72 -8.93 -1.63
N SER A 442 19.13 -8.44 -0.54
CA SER A 442 19.10 -7.01 -0.20
C SER A 442 19.67 -6.80 1.19
N ILE A 443 20.59 -5.86 1.33
CA ILE A 443 21.24 -5.50 2.60
C ILE A 443 21.03 -4.01 2.81
N ILE A 444 20.42 -3.65 3.95
CA ILE A 444 20.30 -2.28 4.40
C ILE A 444 21.36 -2.05 5.48
N LYS A 445 22.33 -1.20 5.17
CA LYS A 445 23.47 -0.86 6.02
C LYS A 445 23.53 0.66 6.17
N GLY A 446 23.31 1.15 7.40
CA GLY A 446 23.21 2.59 7.65
C GLY A 446 22.12 3.27 6.79
N ARG A 447 22.52 4.27 6.00
CA ARG A 447 21.65 4.96 5.03
C ARG A 447 21.88 4.46 3.59
N SER A 448 22.31 3.22 3.40
CA SER A 448 22.60 2.66 2.07
C SER A 448 21.92 1.31 1.89
N VAL A 449 21.54 1.01 0.66
CA VAL A 449 21.01 -0.30 0.28
C VAL A 449 21.88 -0.93 -0.79
N PHE A 450 22.19 -2.21 -0.59
CA PHE A 450 22.94 -3.03 -1.52
C PHE A 450 22.09 -4.22 -1.95
N CYS A 451 21.85 -4.35 -3.25
CA CYS A 451 21.02 -5.38 -3.84
C CYS A 451 21.84 -6.22 -4.80
N MET A 452 22.03 -7.49 -4.44
CA MET A 452 22.59 -8.50 -5.35
C MET A 452 21.43 -9.14 -6.12
N ASP A 453 21.27 -8.73 -7.37
CA ASP A 453 20.19 -9.15 -8.26
C ASP A 453 20.75 -10.00 -9.42
N PRO A 454 20.38 -11.29 -9.51
CA PRO A 454 20.91 -12.19 -10.54
C PRO A 454 20.57 -11.79 -11.97
N THR A 455 19.57 -10.92 -12.18
CA THR A 455 19.15 -10.41 -13.49
C THR A 455 20.02 -9.26 -14.00
N MET A 456 20.81 -8.64 -13.12
CA MET A 456 21.69 -7.55 -13.50
C MET A 456 22.76 -8.00 -14.51
N PRO A 457 23.14 -7.13 -15.47
CA PRO A 457 24.24 -7.42 -16.37
C PRO A 457 25.56 -7.65 -15.60
N LYS A 458 26.42 -8.53 -16.14
CA LYS A 458 27.79 -8.68 -15.63
C LYS A 458 28.56 -7.36 -15.77
N SER A 459 29.50 -7.11 -14.87
CA SER A 459 30.32 -5.89 -14.84
C SER A 459 29.56 -4.55 -14.74
N VAL A 460 28.27 -4.54 -14.38
CA VAL A 460 27.49 -3.31 -14.19
C VAL A 460 27.12 -3.16 -12.73
N ILE A 461 27.35 -1.96 -12.19
CA ILE A 461 26.77 -1.52 -10.92
C ILE A 461 25.81 -0.38 -11.24
N GLU A 462 24.55 -0.52 -10.84
CA GLU A 462 23.56 0.53 -10.94
C GLU A 462 23.42 1.24 -9.59
N LEU A 463 23.57 2.57 -9.59
CA LEU A 463 23.35 3.47 -8.47
C LEU A 463 22.06 4.24 -8.75
N LEU A 464 20.99 3.92 -8.02
CA LEU A 464 19.74 4.67 -8.04
C LEU A 464 19.78 5.73 -6.93
N GLU A 465 19.64 7.00 -7.32
CA GLU A 465 19.68 8.14 -6.41
C GLU A 465 18.35 8.89 -6.41
N ARG A 466 17.88 9.25 -5.21
CA ARG A 466 16.66 10.03 -5.00
C ARG A 466 16.83 10.93 -3.79
N LYS A 467 16.66 12.24 -3.99
CA LYS A 467 16.82 13.24 -2.93
C LYS A 467 15.87 13.01 -1.76
N SER A 468 14.59 12.72 -2.02
CA SER A 468 13.58 12.52 -0.96
C SER A 468 13.83 11.32 -0.05
N ILE A 469 14.49 10.27 -0.58
CA ILE A 469 14.78 9.05 0.18
C ILE A 469 16.09 9.18 0.95
N GLY A 470 17.03 10.02 0.47
CA GLY A 470 18.33 10.26 1.12
C GLY A 470 19.18 9.00 1.31
N THR A 471 18.81 7.90 0.64
CA THR A 471 19.41 6.58 0.79
C THR A 471 19.77 6.04 -0.60
N PRO A 472 21.05 6.07 -1.01
CA PRO A 472 21.47 5.49 -2.29
C PRO A 472 21.24 3.97 -2.32
N HIS A 473 20.80 3.49 -3.48
CA HIS A 473 20.54 2.08 -3.73
C HIS A 473 21.48 1.55 -4.81
N LEU A 474 22.36 0.63 -4.45
CA LEU A 474 23.27 -0.05 -5.37
C LEU A 474 22.73 -1.41 -5.76
N SER A 475 22.57 -1.66 -7.05
CA SER A 475 22.22 -2.97 -7.61
C SER A 475 23.36 -3.56 -8.43
N TYR A 476 23.66 -4.85 -8.25
CA TYR A 476 24.74 -5.56 -8.96
C TYR A 476 24.46 -7.07 -9.04
N ARG A 477 25.09 -7.78 -9.98
CA ARG A 477 24.84 -9.22 -10.15
C ARG A 477 25.56 -10.12 -9.13
N GLY A 478 26.76 -9.72 -8.74
CA GLY A 478 27.69 -10.52 -7.94
C GLY A 478 29.14 -10.12 -8.25
N ASN A 479 30.08 -11.05 -8.13
CA ASN A 479 31.52 -10.79 -8.30
C ASN A 479 32.05 -10.84 -9.74
N ALA A 480 31.19 -11.10 -10.74
CA ALA A 480 31.59 -11.18 -12.14
C ALA A 480 31.81 -9.78 -12.74
N PHE A 481 33.03 -9.25 -12.55
CA PHE A 481 33.52 -7.98 -13.11
C PHE A 481 34.67 -8.21 -14.10
N ASP A 482 34.65 -9.34 -14.80
CA ASP A 482 35.76 -9.87 -15.61
C ASP A 482 36.19 -8.97 -16.77
N PHE A 483 35.33 -8.02 -17.15
CA PHE A 483 35.60 -7.01 -18.19
C PHE A 483 35.09 -5.65 -17.72
N GLY A 484 36.01 -4.75 -17.33
CA GLY A 484 35.81 -3.31 -17.12
C GLY A 484 34.50 -2.88 -16.44
N LEU A 485 34.57 -2.48 -15.17
CA LEU A 485 33.40 -2.04 -14.41
C LEU A 485 32.68 -0.86 -15.09
N LYS A 486 31.39 -0.99 -15.32
CA LYS A 486 30.52 0.09 -15.79
C LYS A 486 29.62 0.55 -14.66
N ILE A 487 29.61 1.84 -14.38
CA ILE A 487 28.69 2.43 -13.40
C ILE A 487 27.52 3.05 -14.14
N LYS A 488 26.30 2.70 -13.75
CA LYS A 488 25.08 3.32 -14.24
C LYS A 488 24.43 4.11 -13.12
N ILE A 489 24.30 5.42 -13.27
CA ILE A 489 23.62 6.30 -12.31
C ILE A 489 22.21 6.57 -12.83
N VAL A 490 21.19 6.50 -11.98
CA VAL A 490 19.79 6.65 -12.37
C VAL A 490 19.11 7.78 -11.59
N HIS A 491 18.73 8.84 -12.31
CA HIS A 491 18.03 10.04 -11.84
C HIS A 491 16.64 10.21 -12.50
N ASN A 492 16.03 9.15 -13.00
CA ASN A 492 14.94 9.17 -13.99
C ASN A 492 13.52 9.53 -13.48
N ILE A 493 13.38 10.30 -12.39
CA ILE A 493 12.08 10.59 -11.74
C ILE A 493 11.61 12.01 -12.01
N THR A 494 12.08 12.98 -11.24
CA THR A 494 11.80 14.42 -11.41
C THR A 494 13.05 15.23 -11.10
N MET A 495 13.11 16.47 -11.58
CA MET A 495 14.25 17.36 -11.29
C MET A 495 14.41 17.68 -9.80
N GLU A 496 13.30 17.76 -9.06
CA GLU A 496 13.32 17.98 -7.61
C GLU A 496 13.96 16.82 -6.83
N GLU A 497 13.97 15.62 -7.41
CA GLU A 497 14.54 14.40 -6.85
C GLU A 497 16.02 14.19 -7.22
N VAL A 498 16.60 15.02 -8.08
CA VAL A 498 18.00 14.91 -8.51
C VAL A 498 18.93 15.37 -7.39
N PRO A 499 19.92 14.55 -6.97
CA PRO A 499 20.94 14.96 -6.00
C PRO A 499 21.83 16.09 -6.54
N THR A 500 22.51 16.79 -5.64
CA THR A 500 23.61 17.69 -6.02
C THR A 500 24.82 16.88 -6.54
N ILE A 501 25.69 17.54 -7.30
CA ILE A 501 26.93 16.93 -7.82
C ILE A 501 27.78 16.35 -6.67
N GLU A 502 27.88 17.08 -5.56
CA GLU A 502 28.62 16.65 -4.37
C GLU A 502 28.02 15.37 -3.76
N GLU A 503 26.69 15.31 -3.63
CA GLU A 503 25.97 14.13 -3.13
C GLU A 503 26.20 12.91 -4.04
N THR A 504 26.09 13.05 -5.36
CA THR A 504 26.40 11.95 -6.29
C THR A 504 27.85 11.49 -6.16
N LEU A 505 28.82 12.40 -6.06
CA LEU A 505 30.23 12.05 -5.88
C LEU A 505 30.50 11.32 -4.54
N LYS A 506 29.75 11.68 -3.49
CA LYS A 506 29.78 11.01 -2.18
C LYS A 506 29.19 9.61 -2.27
N ASN A 507 28.01 9.46 -2.87
CA ASN A 507 27.33 8.18 -3.01
C ASN A 507 28.12 7.19 -3.87
N LEU A 508 28.84 7.66 -4.90
CA LEU A 508 29.72 6.83 -5.71
C LEU A 508 30.86 6.17 -4.92
N LYS A 509 31.25 6.70 -3.74
CA LYS A 509 32.23 6.04 -2.88
C LYS A 509 31.74 4.66 -2.41
N LEU A 510 30.42 4.44 -2.35
CA LEU A 510 29.80 3.17 -1.96
C LEU A 510 30.09 2.03 -2.96
N VAL A 511 30.48 2.34 -4.20
CA VAL A 511 30.90 1.31 -5.17
C VAL A 511 32.07 0.48 -4.64
N SER A 512 32.95 1.11 -3.85
CA SER A 512 34.10 0.44 -3.22
C SER A 512 33.71 -0.63 -2.17
N GLU A 513 32.49 -0.54 -1.60
CA GLU A 513 31.93 -1.59 -0.73
C GLU A 513 31.54 -2.85 -1.53
N VAL A 514 31.40 -2.74 -2.84
CA VAL A 514 31.05 -3.86 -3.73
C VAL A 514 32.30 -4.38 -4.45
N THR A 515 33.11 -3.49 -5.02
CA THR A 515 34.27 -3.89 -5.83
C THR A 515 35.36 -2.81 -5.86
N GLN A 516 36.60 -3.26 -6.02
CA GLN A 516 37.78 -2.41 -6.21
C GLN A 516 38.28 -2.41 -7.66
N GLN A 517 37.51 -3.00 -8.58
CA GLN A 517 37.85 -3.04 -10.00
C GLN A 517 37.85 -1.63 -10.61
N PRO A 518 38.79 -1.32 -11.52
CA PRO A 518 38.86 -0.02 -12.15
C PRO A 518 37.60 0.25 -12.97
N VAL A 519 37.05 1.46 -12.82
CA VAL A 519 35.91 1.94 -13.60
C VAL A 519 36.36 2.09 -15.05
N HIS A 520 35.56 1.59 -15.99
CA HIS A 520 35.79 1.68 -17.43
C HIS A 520 34.95 2.78 -18.08
N ASN A 521 33.68 2.92 -17.67
CA ASN A 521 32.82 4.02 -18.08
C ASN A 521 31.70 4.28 -17.07
N ILE A 522 31.11 5.46 -17.15
CA ILE A 522 29.95 5.86 -16.35
C ILE A 522 28.85 6.33 -17.30
N SER A 523 27.64 5.81 -17.12
CA SER A 523 26.43 6.27 -17.82
C SER A 523 25.43 6.80 -16.82
N ILE A 524 24.71 7.87 -17.17
CA ILE A 524 23.73 8.54 -16.32
C ILE A 524 22.39 8.59 -17.05
N ASP A 525 21.32 8.19 -16.37
CA ASP A 525 19.95 8.29 -16.86
C ASP A 525 19.26 9.49 -16.20
N ALA A 526 19.17 10.61 -16.93
CA ALA A 526 18.61 11.87 -16.46
C ALA A 526 17.07 11.92 -16.62
N PRO A 527 16.36 12.68 -15.76
CA PRO A 527 14.91 12.84 -15.87
C PRO A 527 14.52 13.65 -17.10
N LYS A 528 13.25 13.58 -17.49
CA LYS A 528 12.68 14.42 -18.55
C LYS A 528 12.76 15.89 -18.13
N GLY A 529 13.21 16.76 -19.03
CA GLY A 529 13.42 18.19 -18.71
C GLY A 529 14.64 18.46 -17.84
N ALA A 530 15.63 17.56 -17.86
CA ALA A 530 16.89 17.71 -17.13
C ALA A 530 17.59 19.05 -17.38
N ASP A 531 18.15 19.65 -16.32
CA ASP A 531 18.96 20.87 -16.42
C ASP A 531 20.32 20.57 -17.07
N PHE A 532 20.54 21.16 -18.25
CA PHE A 532 21.78 21.01 -19.01
C PHE A 532 23.03 21.39 -18.19
N ASN A 533 22.97 22.49 -17.43
CA ASN A 533 24.14 22.99 -16.71
C ASN A 533 24.53 22.07 -15.56
N HIS A 534 23.54 21.55 -14.83
CA HIS A 534 23.75 20.54 -13.80
C HIS A 534 24.47 19.30 -14.36
N TYR A 535 23.96 18.70 -15.45
CA TYR A 535 24.55 17.49 -16.01
C TYR A 535 25.88 17.72 -16.72
N LYS A 536 26.09 18.91 -17.31
CA LYS A 536 27.41 19.33 -17.82
C LYS A 536 28.42 19.39 -16.68
N GLY A 537 28.08 20.04 -15.56
CA GLY A 537 28.93 20.09 -14.37
C GLY A 537 29.21 18.72 -13.76
N LEU A 538 28.19 17.84 -13.72
CA LEU A 538 28.35 16.47 -13.23
C LEU A 538 29.29 15.65 -14.11
N ILE A 539 29.20 15.78 -15.45
CA ILE A 539 30.13 15.14 -16.38
C ILE A 539 31.56 15.58 -16.09
N GLU A 540 31.83 16.87 -15.95
CA GLU A 540 33.18 17.38 -15.67
C GLU A 540 33.70 16.86 -14.32
N ALA A 541 32.88 16.93 -13.27
CA ALA A 541 33.29 16.45 -11.95
C ALA A 541 33.59 14.92 -11.92
N LEU A 542 32.81 14.12 -12.64
CA LEU A 542 33.06 12.68 -12.78
C LEU A 542 34.28 12.39 -13.65
N ARG A 543 34.47 13.19 -14.70
CA ARG A 543 35.61 13.11 -15.60
C ARG A 543 36.91 13.38 -14.85
N ASP A 544 36.96 14.43 -14.05
CA ASP A 544 38.13 14.79 -13.25
C ASP A 544 38.47 13.70 -12.24
N LYS A 545 37.45 13.09 -11.63
CA LYS A 545 37.64 12.04 -10.62
C LYS A 545 38.07 10.70 -11.19
N TYR A 546 37.51 10.27 -12.31
CA TYR A 546 37.70 8.90 -12.82
C TYR A 546 38.48 8.82 -14.14
N GLY A 547 38.59 9.90 -14.92
CA GLY A 547 39.30 9.91 -16.20
C GLY A 547 38.66 9.08 -17.32
N VAL A 548 37.46 8.53 -17.11
CA VAL A 548 36.76 7.61 -18.02
C VAL A 548 35.72 8.31 -18.90
N LYS A 549 35.21 7.59 -19.90
CA LYS A 549 34.08 8.06 -20.70
C LYS A 549 32.83 8.21 -19.82
N ILE A 550 32.22 9.39 -19.86
CA ILE A 550 30.95 9.69 -19.21
C ILE A 550 29.89 9.92 -20.29
N SER A 551 28.71 9.34 -20.13
CA SER A 551 27.56 9.57 -21.00
C SER A 551 26.30 9.87 -20.19
N VAL A 552 25.48 10.81 -20.65
CA VAL A 552 24.17 11.11 -20.07
C VAL A 552 23.12 10.80 -21.12
N ARG A 553 22.09 10.06 -20.74
CA ARG A 553 20.90 9.81 -21.53
C ARG A 553 19.72 10.55 -20.92
N SER A 554 18.84 11.10 -21.74
CA SER A 554 17.62 11.78 -21.28
C SER A 554 16.40 11.34 -22.09
N THR A 555 15.22 11.48 -21.50
CA THR A 555 13.94 11.07 -22.10
C THR A 555 13.37 12.21 -22.93
N LEU A 556 13.08 11.91 -24.21
CA LEU A 556 12.52 12.85 -25.19
C LEU A 556 10.99 13.03 -25.04
N LYS A 557 10.41 13.97 -25.80
CA LYS A 557 8.95 14.15 -25.92
C LYS A 557 8.22 12.87 -26.37
N ASN A 558 8.89 11.95 -27.09
CA ASN A 558 8.35 10.67 -27.52
C ASN A 558 8.60 9.50 -26.53
N ASP A 559 8.97 9.83 -25.29
CA ASP A 559 9.24 8.91 -24.18
C ASP A 559 10.33 7.85 -24.45
N LYS A 560 11.19 8.05 -25.47
CA LYS A 560 12.39 7.25 -25.69
C LYS A 560 13.62 7.92 -25.06
N MET A 561 14.39 7.13 -24.32
CA MET A 561 15.67 7.54 -23.74
C MET A 561 16.77 7.51 -24.82
N LYS A 562 17.46 8.64 -25.04
CA LYS A 562 18.56 8.76 -26.00
C LYS A 562 19.79 9.40 -25.37
N LEU A 563 20.96 9.15 -25.96
CA LEU A 563 22.19 9.84 -25.59
C LEU A 563 22.02 11.35 -25.80
N TRP A 564 22.37 12.12 -24.78
CA TRP A 564 22.20 13.56 -24.72
C TRP A 564 23.54 14.28 -24.60
N LEU A 565 24.37 13.88 -23.63
CA LEU A 565 25.68 14.49 -23.39
C LEU A 565 26.72 13.38 -23.29
N SER A 566 27.96 13.67 -23.70
CA SER A 566 29.07 12.77 -23.42
C SER A 566 30.41 13.49 -23.35
N LYS A 567 31.36 12.91 -22.63
CA LYS A 567 32.78 13.31 -22.65
C LYS A 567 33.67 12.09 -22.55
N SER A 568 34.53 11.88 -23.54
CA SER A 568 35.47 10.77 -23.64
C SER A 568 36.89 11.21 -23.28
N PRO A 569 37.83 10.27 -23.07
CA PRO A 569 39.22 10.63 -22.84
C PRO A 569 39.86 11.36 -24.01
N GLY A 570 40.41 12.55 -23.72
CA GLY A 570 40.99 13.45 -24.72
C GLY A 570 40.05 14.54 -25.22
N ASP A 571 38.75 14.49 -24.90
CA ASP A 571 37.80 15.53 -25.30
C ASP A 571 38.01 16.81 -24.47
N PHE A 572 38.17 17.95 -25.13
CA PHE A 572 38.30 19.26 -24.46
C PHE A 572 36.96 19.75 -23.90
N GLU A 573 35.86 19.56 -24.64
CA GLU A 573 34.51 20.02 -24.26
C GLU A 573 33.50 18.86 -24.20
N VAL A 574 32.40 19.05 -23.47
CA VAL A 574 31.27 18.11 -23.45
C VAL A 574 30.57 18.13 -24.81
N THR A 575 30.45 16.97 -25.45
CA THR A 575 29.68 16.82 -26.70
C THR A 575 28.18 16.79 -26.40
N LEU A 576 27.43 17.68 -27.06
CA LEU A 576 25.97 17.64 -27.12
C LEU A 576 25.52 16.77 -28.29
N HIS A 577 24.78 15.71 -27.99
CA HIS A 577 24.16 14.84 -28.97
C HIS A 577 22.74 15.34 -29.20
N ASN A 578 22.50 15.98 -30.35
CA ASN A 578 21.26 16.66 -30.69
C ASN A 578 20.01 15.83 -30.35
N LEU A 579 19.26 16.29 -29.36
CA LEU A 579 17.95 15.75 -29.00
C LEU A 579 16.82 16.39 -29.84
N HIS A 580 17.07 17.54 -30.48
CA HIS A 580 16.27 18.15 -31.57
C HIS A 580 17.14 19.19 -32.32
N HIS A 581 16.86 19.42 -33.61
CA HIS A 581 17.27 20.66 -34.28
C HIS A 581 16.74 21.86 -33.48
N LEU A 582 17.48 22.96 -33.42
CA LEU A 582 17.17 24.15 -32.62
C LEU A 582 15.85 24.88 -33.03
N ALA A 583 15.07 24.35 -33.97
CA ALA A 583 13.71 24.81 -34.29
C ALA A 583 12.86 23.68 -34.93
N GLU A 584 11.57 23.58 -34.58
CA GLU A 584 10.54 23.05 -35.47
C GLU A 584 10.29 24.11 -36.54
N THR A 585 10.67 23.84 -37.79
CA THR A 585 10.25 24.72 -38.89
C THR A 585 8.77 24.44 -39.18
N THR A 586 7.94 25.48 -39.10
CA THR A 586 6.63 25.47 -39.76
C THR A 586 6.84 25.18 -41.24
N PRO A 587 6.02 24.34 -41.90
CA PRO A 587 6.06 24.20 -43.35
C PRO A 587 5.99 25.59 -43.98
N HIS A 588 6.83 25.85 -44.97
CA HIS A 588 6.93 27.13 -45.66
C HIS A 588 5.53 27.65 -46.02
N GLN A 589 5.10 28.73 -45.39
CA GLN A 589 3.95 29.48 -45.90
C GLN A 589 4.45 30.23 -47.15
N ASN A 590 3.92 29.91 -48.32
CA ASN A 590 4.19 30.59 -49.60
C ASN A 590 3.58 32.01 -49.66
N THR A 591 3.43 32.66 -48.51
CA THR A 591 2.95 34.04 -48.42
C THR A 591 4.17 34.90 -48.10
N PRO A 592 4.68 35.72 -49.04
CA PRO A 592 5.78 36.63 -48.77
C PRO A 592 5.41 37.54 -47.60
N LEU A 593 6.12 37.41 -46.48
CA LEU A 593 5.86 38.22 -45.29
C LEU A 593 6.26 39.69 -45.49
N HIS A 594 7.09 40.00 -46.50
CA HIS A 594 7.34 41.35 -47.02
C HIS A 594 7.92 41.27 -48.44
N ASN A 595 7.61 42.26 -49.28
CA ASN A 595 8.27 42.43 -50.59
C ASN A 595 9.67 42.99 -50.35
N TRP A 596 10.69 42.15 -50.49
CA TRP A 596 12.11 42.52 -50.41
C TRP A 596 12.66 43.12 -51.72
N ALA A 597 11.79 43.46 -52.68
CA ALA A 597 12.19 43.95 -53.99
C ALA A 597 12.85 45.34 -53.93
N ASP A 598 12.55 46.15 -52.91
CA ASP A 598 13.04 47.53 -52.79
C ASP A 598 13.74 47.77 -51.44
N LEU A 599 14.93 47.20 -51.26
CA LEU A 599 15.81 47.59 -50.16
C LEU A 599 16.35 49.00 -50.42
N SER A 600 16.21 49.90 -49.46
CA SER A 600 16.82 51.23 -49.57
C SER A 600 18.34 51.13 -49.49
N GLN A 601 19.04 52.06 -50.14
CA GLN A 601 20.51 52.09 -50.11
C GLN A 601 21.06 52.16 -48.67
N GLU A 602 20.32 52.75 -47.75
CA GLU A 602 20.68 52.81 -46.33
C GLU A 602 20.59 51.44 -45.65
N GLN A 603 19.61 50.61 -46.02
CA GLN A 603 19.48 49.24 -45.53
C GLN A 603 20.59 48.33 -46.10
N ILE A 604 20.93 48.50 -47.38
CA ILE A 604 22.05 47.80 -48.02
C ILE A 604 23.37 48.17 -47.34
N ASN A 605 23.59 49.44 -47.06
CA ASN A 605 24.80 49.92 -46.40
C ASN A 605 24.90 49.40 -44.96
N LYS A 606 23.77 49.33 -44.23
CA LYS A 606 23.72 48.73 -42.88
C LYS A 606 24.05 47.23 -42.91
N LEU A 607 23.47 46.47 -43.83
CA LEU A 607 23.76 45.04 -44.00
C LEU A 607 25.23 44.80 -44.35
N THR A 608 25.78 45.60 -45.27
CA THR A 608 27.20 45.54 -45.66
C THR A 608 28.12 45.87 -44.49
N THR A 609 27.77 46.88 -43.69
CA THR A 609 28.54 47.26 -42.49
C THR A 609 28.49 46.17 -41.43
N GLU A 610 27.35 45.53 -41.25
CA GLU A 610 27.18 44.47 -40.24
C GLU A 610 27.89 43.17 -40.64
N ALA A 611 27.92 42.85 -41.93
CA ALA A 611 28.65 41.70 -42.48
C ALA A 611 30.18 41.81 -42.33
N GLN A 612 30.71 43.03 -42.16
CA GLN A 612 32.14 43.27 -41.94
C GLN A 612 32.55 43.28 -40.47
N LYS A 613 31.60 43.20 -39.53
CA LYS A 613 31.93 43.09 -38.10
C LYS A 613 32.47 41.68 -37.79
N PRO A 614 33.48 41.56 -36.89
CA PRO A 614 33.94 40.26 -36.43
C PRO A 614 32.77 39.47 -35.87
N GLN A 615 32.49 38.30 -36.44
CA GLN A 615 31.41 37.45 -35.95
C GLN A 615 31.78 36.96 -34.55
N PRO A 616 31.00 37.25 -33.50
CA PRO A 616 31.23 36.65 -32.20
C PRO A 616 31.05 35.14 -32.31
N SER A 617 31.88 34.38 -31.59
CA SER A 617 31.71 32.94 -31.45
C SER A 617 30.27 32.63 -31.01
N LEU A 618 29.57 31.81 -31.80
CA LEU A 618 28.13 31.52 -31.73
C LEU A 618 27.71 30.68 -30.50
N ALA A 619 28.49 30.68 -29.42
CA ALA A 619 28.32 29.73 -28.32
C ALA A 619 27.18 30.05 -27.34
N ASN A 620 26.63 31.28 -27.30
CA ASN A 620 25.74 31.72 -26.20
C ASN A 620 24.55 32.62 -26.61
N HIS A 621 23.69 32.20 -27.54
CA HIS A 621 22.42 32.92 -27.80
C HIS A 621 21.21 31.96 -27.81
N ASP A 622 20.13 32.36 -27.10
CA ASP A 622 18.90 31.57 -26.91
C ASP A 622 17.95 31.56 -28.12
N HIS A 623 18.21 32.37 -29.15
CA HIS A 623 17.43 32.43 -30.38
C HIS A 623 18.33 32.50 -31.62
N GLN A 624 18.01 31.70 -32.65
CA GLN A 624 18.65 31.75 -33.97
C GLN A 624 17.67 32.36 -34.99
N VAL A 625 18.18 33.26 -35.84
CA VAL A 625 17.53 33.64 -37.10
C VAL A 625 18.36 33.06 -38.24
N LEU A 626 17.78 32.13 -39.00
CA LEU A 626 18.38 31.57 -40.21
C LEU A 626 17.88 32.37 -41.41
N ILE A 627 18.80 33.01 -42.14
CA ILE A 627 18.52 33.63 -43.43
C ILE A 627 19.13 32.72 -44.50
N GLN A 628 18.27 32.09 -45.29
CA GLN A 628 18.66 31.37 -46.49
C GLN A 628 18.46 32.29 -47.69
N THR A 629 19.56 32.66 -48.35
CA THR A 629 19.51 33.27 -49.67
C THR A 629 19.88 32.19 -50.68
N GLU A 630 18.93 31.75 -51.49
CA GLU A 630 19.20 31.12 -52.80
C GLU A 630 18.88 32.18 -53.86
N ALA A 631 19.66 32.44 -54.91
CA ALA A 631 20.89 31.84 -55.43
C ALA A 631 21.88 32.94 -55.83
#